data_AF-A0A388QMW6-F1
#
_entry.id   AF-A0A388QMW6-F1
#
_cell.length_a   1.000
_cell.length_b   1.000
_cell.length_c   1.000
_cell.angle_alpha   90.00
_cell.angle_beta   90.00
_cell.angle_gamma   90.00
#
_symmetry.space_group_name_H-M   'P 1'
#
loop_
_entity.id
_entity.type
_entity.pdbx_description
1 polymer ?
#
loop_
_entity_poly.entity_id
_entity_poly.type
_entity_poly.pdbx_seq_one_letter_code
_entity_poly.pdbx_strand_id
1 'polypeptide(L)'
;MTYLEPDSELYERERIVLECIKNNPNIHHNALMKIIVPEYMAKTTFEKTRDALLEKEIVSVQKKGNMKFYAPTLNYATRFQQHIERITNTSFHNIKNYIKKLETDYQHKDVNEKIIIANSLLKNILQTDNGFTLLDSNKNPKKTLYRDEHLEIQQLINRVFSIIHNDKDHDTIYPTIMSYLSTSMPKNYQELE
;
A
#
# COMPACT_ATOMS: atom_id res chain seq x y z
N MET A 1 4.09 10.53 7.76
CA MET A 1 3.10 10.72 6.67
C MET A 1 1.81 10.06 7.11
N THR A 2 0.79 10.86 7.40
CA THR A 2 -0.59 10.40 7.65
C THR A 2 -1.16 9.92 6.32
N TYR A 3 -1.47 8.62 6.21
CA TYR A 3 -2.29 8.12 5.12
C TYR A 3 -3.70 8.66 5.35
N LEU A 4 -4.04 9.76 4.66
CA LEU A 4 -5.44 10.16 4.52
C LEU A 4 -6.13 9.02 3.79
N GLU A 5 -7.25 8.54 4.33
CA GLU A 5 -8.11 7.66 3.56
C GLU A 5 -8.42 8.35 2.23
N PRO A 6 -8.22 7.67 1.10
CA PRO A 6 -8.51 8.27 -0.19
C PRO A 6 -10.01 8.56 -0.27
N ASP A 7 -10.35 9.83 -0.46
CA ASP A 7 -11.73 10.27 -0.64
C ASP A 7 -12.25 9.90 -2.04
N SER A 8 -13.56 9.83 -2.19
CA SER A 8 -14.22 9.55 -3.47
C SER A 8 -13.81 10.55 -4.56
N GLU A 9 -13.54 11.80 -4.17
CA GLU A 9 -13.13 12.88 -5.06
C GLU A 9 -11.75 12.62 -5.70
N LEU A 10 -10.79 12.06 -4.95
CA LEU A 10 -9.47 11.69 -5.47
C LEU A 10 -9.58 10.62 -6.56
N TYR A 11 -10.37 9.58 -6.30
CA TYR A 11 -10.57 8.49 -7.27
C TYR A 11 -11.32 8.95 -8.51
N GLU A 12 -12.30 9.83 -8.35
CA GLU A 12 -13.02 10.44 -9.46
C GLU A 12 -12.06 11.26 -10.33
N ARG A 13 -11.21 12.10 -9.73
CA ARG A 13 -10.20 12.89 -10.46
C ARG A 13 -9.24 12.00 -11.22
N GLU A 14 -8.72 10.93 -10.61
CA GLU A 14 -7.84 9.96 -11.29
C GLU A 14 -8.52 9.30 -12.49
N ARG A 15 -9.78 8.88 -12.32
CA ARG A 15 -10.60 8.30 -13.39
C ARG A 15 -10.76 9.28 -14.56
N ILE A 16 -11.14 10.52 -14.28
CA ILE A 16 -11.34 11.58 -15.29
C ILE A 16 -10.04 11.80 -16.08
N VAL A 17 -8.91 12.01 -15.39
CA VAL A 17 -7.63 12.26 -16.07
C VAL A 17 -7.22 11.08 -16.95
N LEU A 18 -7.37 9.85 -16.44
CA LEU A 18 -7.06 8.64 -17.20
C LEU A 18 -7.97 8.49 -18.43
N GLU A 19 -9.26 8.77 -18.30
CA GLU A 19 -10.23 8.71 -19.39
C GLU A 19 -9.94 9.75 -20.47
N CYS A 20 -9.63 10.99 -20.10
CA CYS A 20 -9.22 12.01 -21.05
C CYS A 20 -7.93 11.63 -21.81
N ILE A 21 -6.96 10.99 -21.13
CA ILE A 21 -5.75 10.47 -21.78
C ILE A 21 -6.08 9.35 -22.78
N LYS A 22 -7.00 8.44 -22.43
CA LYS A 22 -7.43 7.35 -23.33
C LYS A 22 -8.18 7.88 -24.55
N ASN A 23 -9.08 8.83 -24.36
CA ASN A 23 -9.96 9.33 -25.40
C ASN A 23 -9.26 10.33 -26.35
N ASN A 24 -8.13 10.90 -25.94
CA ASN A 24 -7.37 11.86 -26.75
C ASN A 24 -5.93 11.37 -26.96
N PRO A 25 -5.72 10.29 -27.74
CA PRO A 25 -4.38 9.79 -27.98
C PRO A 25 -3.53 10.83 -28.73
N ASN A 26 -2.22 10.84 -28.46
CA ASN A 26 -1.21 11.66 -29.15
C ASN A 26 -1.35 13.19 -29.00
N ILE A 27 -2.16 13.69 -28.06
CA ILE A 27 -2.14 15.12 -27.72
C ILE A 27 -1.06 15.42 -26.68
N HIS A 28 -0.45 16.60 -26.80
CA HIS A 28 0.57 17.02 -25.85
C HIS A 28 -0.06 17.59 -24.56
N HIS A 29 0.72 17.64 -23.49
CA HIS A 29 0.31 18.12 -22.16
C HIS A 29 -0.58 19.38 -22.17
N ASN A 30 -0.17 20.45 -22.85
CA ASN A 30 -0.95 21.70 -22.87
C ASN A 30 -2.33 21.57 -23.55
N ALA A 31 -2.48 20.67 -24.54
CA ALA A 31 -3.77 20.41 -25.17
C ALA A 31 -4.66 19.57 -24.25
N LEU A 32 -4.08 18.57 -23.58
CA LEU A 32 -4.79 17.78 -22.57
C LEU A 32 -5.27 18.66 -21.40
N MET A 33 -4.43 19.58 -20.96
CA MET A 33 -4.77 20.57 -19.93
C MET A 33 -5.93 21.47 -20.35
N LYS A 34 -6.01 21.88 -21.62
CA LYS A 34 -7.11 22.68 -22.16
C LYS A 34 -8.45 21.93 -22.21
N ILE A 35 -8.42 20.60 -22.21
CA ILE A 35 -9.63 19.76 -22.12
C ILE A 35 -10.02 19.61 -20.65
N ILE A 36 -9.07 19.24 -19.79
CA ILE A 36 -9.39 18.84 -18.41
C ILE A 36 -9.70 20.03 -17.51
N VAL A 37 -8.93 21.11 -17.62
CA VAL A 37 -8.96 22.20 -16.63
C VAL A 37 -10.24 23.02 -16.67
N PRO A 38 -10.80 23.38 -17.85
CA PRO A 38 -12.03 24.17 -17.89
C PRO A 38 -13.26 23.43 -17.36
N GLU A 39 -13.28 22.10 -17.45
CA GLU A 39 -14.48 21.30 -17.20
C GLU A 39 -14.45 20.57 -15.86
N TYR A 40 -13.30 20.05 -15.42
CA TYR A 40 -13.27 19.07 -14.32
C TYR A 40 -12.50 19.51 -13.08
N MET A 41 -11.39 20.25 -13.21
CA MET A 41 -10.53 20.56 -12.06
C MET A 41 -9.56 21.71 -12.31
N ALA A 42 -9.11 22.37 -11.25
CA ALA A 42 -8.06 23.39 -11.36
C ALA A 42 -6.74 22.81 -11.92
N LYS A 43 -5.94 23.68 -12.57
CA LYS A 43 -4.65 23.29 -13.17
C LYS A 43 -3.73 22.53 -12.21
N THR A 44 -3.53 23.06 -11.00
CA THR A 44 -2.65 22.46 -10.00
C THR A 44 -3.16 21.09 -9.54
N THR A 45 -4.47 20.92 -9.46
CA THR A 45 -5.11 19.62 -9.16
C THR A 45 -4.85 18.62 -10.27
N PHE A 46 -5.08 19.00 -11.54
CA PHE A 46 -4.76 18.15 -12.69
C PHE A 46 -3.29 17.70 -12.69
N GLU A 47 -2.35 18.62 -12.47
CA GLU A 47 -0.93 18.30 -12.45
C GLU A 47 -0.58 17.30 -11.33
N LYS A 48 -1.13 17.48 -10.13
CA LYS A 48 -0.95 16.54 -9.00
C LYS A 48 -1.56 15.17 -9.30
N THR A 49 -2.79 15.12 -9.82
CA THR A 49 -3.46 13.87 -10.18
C THR A 49 -2.70 13.14 -11.29
N ARG A 50 -2.23 13.85 -12.30
CA ARG A 50 -1.36 13.29 -13.34
C ARG A 50 -0.07 12.70 -12.76
N ASP A 51 0.58 13.43 -11.86
CA ASP A 51 1.83 12.97 -11.24
C ASP A 51 1.59 11.72 -10.39
N ALA A 52 0.47 11.66 -9.65
CA ALA A 52 0.05 10.45 -8.94
C ALA A 52 -0.18 9.26 -9.89
N LEU A 53 -0.82 9.47 -11.05
CA LEU A 53 -1.00 8.40 -12.06
C LEU A 53 0.33 7.93 -12.65
N LEU A 54 1.33 8.81 -12.79
CA LEU A 54 2.69 8.46 -13.23
C LEU A 54 3.44 7.67 -12.13
N GLU A 55 3.35 8.12 -10.88
CA GLU A 55 3.95 7.43 -9.72
C GLU A 55 3.36 6.02 -9.53
N LYS A 56 2.06 5.87 -9.74
CA LYS A 56 1.35 4.56 -9.73
C LYS A 56 1.59 3.73 -10.99
N GLU A 57 2.38 4.23 -11.94
CA GLU A 57 2.66 3.64 -13.26
C GLU A 57 1.39 3.30 -14.07
N ILE A 58 0.25 3.92 -13.76
CA ILE A 58 -1.02 3.73 -14.48
C ILE A 58 -0.92 4.36 -15.88
N VAL A 59 -0.24 5.50 -15.96
CA VAL A 59 0.11 6.17 -17.22
C VAL A 59 1.62 6.25 -17.36
N SER A 60 2.06 6.35 -18.60
CA SER A 60 3.45 6.58 -18.98
C SER A 60 3.57 7.91 -19.72
N VAL A 61 4.77 8.49 -19.70
CA VAL A 61 5.07 9.73 -20.42
C VAL A 61 6.12 9.50 -21.49
N GLN A 62 5.82 9.95 -22.71
CA GLN A 62 6.76 10.02 -23.82
C GLN A 62 7.14 11.47 -24.07
N LYS A 63 8.43 11.73 -24.29
CA LYS A 63 8.93 13.06 -24.62
C LYS A 63 9.31 13.11 -26.10
N LYS A 64 8.83 14.13 -26.82
CA LYS A 64 9.29 14.47 -28.17
C LYS A 64 9.72 15.94 -28.16
N GLY A 65 11.02 16.19 -28.16
CA GLY A 65 11.58 17.50 -27.84
C GLY A 65 11.12 17.97 -26.45
N ASN A 66 10.61 19.20 -26.35
CA ASN A 66 10.08 19.78 -25.10
C ASN A 66 8.63 19.37 -24.79
N MET A 67 7.99 18.58 -25.65
CA MET A 67 6.59 18.20 -25.51
C MET A 67 6.45 16.86 -24.78
N LYS A 68 5.49 16.79 -23.85
CA LYS A 68 5.12 15.57 -23.11
C LYS A 68 3.80 15.02 -23.64
N PHE A 69 3.76 13.71 -23.88
CA PHE A 69 2.59 12.96 -24.31
C PHE A 69 2.33 11.85 -23.30
N TYR A 70 1.08 11.70 -22.87
CA TYR A 70 0.71 10.69 -21.88
C TYR A 70 -0.04 9.56 -22.57
N ALA A 71 0.20 8.34 -22.13
CA ALA A 71 -0.50 7.16 -22.63
C ALA A 71 -0.72 6.16 -21.48
N PRO A 72 -1.81 5.38 -21.50
CA PRO A 72 -1.99 4.29 -20.55
C PRO A 72 -0.80 3.32 -20.62
N THR A 73 -0.36 2.81 -19.49
CA THR A 73 0.74 1.83 -19.45
C THR A 73 0.28 0.51 -20.04
N LEU A 74 1.05 0.00 -21.02
CA LEU A 74 0.78 -1.29 -21.64
C LEU A 74 0.98 -2.43 -20.62
N ASN A 75 0.09 -3.42 -20.64
CA ASN A 75 0.12 -4.58 -19.74
C ASN A 75 0.14 -4.19 -18.25
N TYR A 76 -0.55 -3.10 -17.89
CA TYR A 76 -0.58 -2.58 -16.51
C TYR A 76 -0.96 -3.66 -15.49
N ALA A 77 -1.99 -4.47 -15.77
CA ALA A 77 -2.43 -5.54 -14.85
C ALA A 77 -1.29 -6.52 -14.52
N THR A 78 -0.56 -6.99 -15.53
CA THR A 78 0.59 -7.89 -15.34
C THR A 78 1.73 -7.21 -14.59
N ARG A 79 2.06 -5.96 -14.94
CA ARG A 79 3.11 -5.19 -14.26
C ARG A 79 2.76 -4.92 -12.79
N PHE A 80 1.50 -4.59 -12.52
CA PHE A 80 1.00 -4.39 -11.17
C PHE A 80 1.14 -5.67 -10.35
N GLN A 81 0.71 -6.83 -10.88
CA GLN A 81 0.87 -8.12 -10.20
C GLN A 81 2.35 -8.44 -9.91
N GLN A 82 3.24 -8.24 -10.89
CA GLN A 82 4.69 -8.44 -10.70
C GLN A 82 5.28 -7.49 -9.66
N HIS A 83 4.82 -6.24 -9.64
CA HIS A 83 5.23 -5.25 -8.65
C HIS A 83 4.80 -5.70 -7.24
N ILE A 84 3.52 -6.05 -7.06
CA ILE A 84 2.99 -6.55 -5.78
C ILE A 84 3.78 -7.79 -5.33
N GLU A 85 4.01 -8.75 -6.22
CA GLU A 85 4.81 -9.95 -5.90
C GLU A 85 6.21 -9.60 -5.41
N ARG A 86 6.91 -8.69 -6.09
CA ARG A 86 8.25 -8.26 -5.69
C ARG A 86 8.26 -7.58 -4.33
N ILE A 87 7.36 -6.61 -4.10
CA ILE A 87 7.35 -5.85 -2.84
C ILE A 87 6.91 -6.73 -1.66
N THR A 88 5.95 -7.64 -1.86
CA THR A 88 5.45 -8.55 -0.83
C THR A 88 6.56 -9.53 -0.40
N ASN A 89 7.24 -10.17 -1.36
CA ASN A 89 8.35 -11.06 -1.05
C ASN A 89 9.51 -10.32 -0.35
N THR A 90 9.83 -9.11 -0.81
CA THR A 90 10.88 -8.29 -0.18
C THR A 90 10.49 -7.93 1.26
N SER A 91 9.25 -7.51 1.49
CA SER A 91 8.72 -7.20 2.81
C SER A 91 8.78 -8.42 3.73
N PHE A 92 8.31 -9.58 3.25
CA PHE A 92 8.34 -10.84 3.99
C PHE A 92 9.75 -11.20 4.49
N HIS A 93 10.75 -11.15 3.61
CA HIS A 93 12.13 -11.44 3.99
C HIS A 93 12.70 -10.40 4.97
N ASN A 94 12.39 -9.12 4.77
CA ASN A 94 12.84 -8.06 5.67
C ASN A 94 12.25 -8.20 7.07
N ILE A 95 10.95 -8.50 7.17
CA ILE A 95 10.24 -8.72 8.44
C ILE A 95 10.85 -9.92 9.19
N LYS A 96 11.10 -11.03 8.50
CA LYS A 96 11.75 -12.22 9.08
C LYS A 96 13.09 -11.86 9.71
N ASN A 97 13.92 -11.11 8.98
CA ASN A 97 15.23 -10.69 9.47
C ASN A 97 15.12 -9.69 10.62
N TYR A 98 14.12 -8.80 10.59
CA TYR A 98 13.90 -7.81 11.64
C TYR A 98 13.46 -8.47 12.95
N ILE A 99 12.52 -9.42 12.91
CA ILE A 99 12.05 -10.13 14.11
C ILE A 99 13.20 -10.88 14.81
N LYS A 100 14.10 -11.52 14.05
CA LYS A 100 15.27 -12.19 14.62
C LYS A 100 16.18 -11.25 15.43
N LYS A 101 16.33 -10.00 14.99
CA LYS A 101 17.09 -8.97 15.72
C LYS A 101 16.31 -8.43 16.91
N LEU A 102 14.98 -8.35 16.78
CA LEU A 102 14.12 -7.81 17.81
C LEU A 102 14.17 -8.62 19.11
N GLU A 103 14.31 -9.94 19.02
CA GLU A 103 14.38 -10.83 20.19
C GLU A 103 15.47 -10.48 21.19
N THR A 104 16.59 -9.93 20.72
CA THR A 104 17.69 -9.50 21.60
C THR A 104 17.54 -8.05 22.03
N ASP A 105 17.13 -7.19 21.10
CA ASP A 105 17.26 -5.74 21.26
C ASP A 105 16.04 -5.09 21.93
N TYR A 106 14.87 -5.74 21.86
CA TYR A 106 13.60 -5.15 22.30
C TYR A 106 13.58 -4.82 23.79
N GLN A 107 14.09 -5.73 24.63
CA GLN A 107 14.12 -5.56 26.10
C GLN A 107 14.90 -4.32 26.56
N HIS A 108 15.82 -3.82 25.72
CA HIS A 108 16.69 -2.69 26.03
C HIS A 108 16.12 -1.34 25.57
N LYS A 109 14.98 -1.34 24.89
CA LYS A 109 14.28 -0.13 24.42
C LYS A 109 13.45 0.49 25.54
N ASP A 110 13.14 1.78 25.41
CA ASP A 110 12.14 2.40 26.28
C ASP A 110 10.72 2.00 25.86
N VAL A 111 9.77 2.24 26.76
CA VAL A 111 8.35 1.85 26.59
C VAL A 111 7.74 2.41 25.30
N ASN A 112 8.02 3.67 24.95
CA ASN A 112 7.44 4.29 23.76
C ASN A 112 8.06 3.70 22.49
N GLU A 113 9.37 3.51 22.48
CA GLU A 113 10.07 2.84 21.37
C GLU A 113 9.52 1.44 21.13
N LYS A 114 9.33 0.65 22.19
CA LYS A 114 8.74 -0.69 22.12
C LYS A 114 7.36 -0.69 21.46
N ILE A 115 6.48 0.23 21.89
CA ILE A 115 5.13 0.38 21.32
C ILE A 115 5.19 0.73 19.83
N ILE A 116 6.03 1.69 19.44
CA ILE A 116 6.18 2.10 18.03
C ILE A 116 6.68 0.94 17.18
N ILE A 117 7.72 0.23 17.65
CA ILE A 117 8.31 -0.90 16.94
C ILE A 117 7.28 -2.01 16.75
N ALA A 118 6.60 -2.42 17.82
CA ALA A 118 5.62 -3.51 17.76
C ALA A 118 4.44 -3.17 16.85
N ASN A 119 3.88 -1.95 16.96
CA ASN A 119 2.77 -1.51 16.10
C ASN A 119 3.18 -1.44 14.62
N SER A 120 4.35 -0.88 14.33
CA SER A 120 4.88 -0.81 12.96
C SER A 120 5.11 -2.21 12.38
N LEU A 121 5.70 -3.11 13.18
CA LEU A 121 6.00 -4.47 12.76
C LEU A 121 4.73 -5.29 12.51
N LEU A 122 3.76 -5.28 13.44
CA LEU A 122 2.49 -5.99 13.27
C LEU A 122 1.72 -5.46 12.06
N LYS A 123 1.69 -4.14 11.85
CA LYS A 123 1.10 -3.54 10.65
C LYS A 123 1.77 -4.06 9.37
N ASN A 124 3.11 -4.06 9.32
CA ASN A 124 3.84 -4.53 8.15
C ASN A 124 3.64 -6.04 7.90
N ILE A 125 3.53 -6.85 8.96
CA ILE A 125 3.21 -8.28 8.85
C ILE A 125 1.84 -8.48 8.20
N LEU A 126 0.81 -7.80 8.71
CA LEU A 126 -0.55 -7.90 8.16
C LEU A 126 -0.64 -7.39 6.72
N GLN A 127 0.05 -6.28 6.40
CA GLN A 127 0.10 -5.76 5.03
C GLN A 127 0.82 -6.71 4.07
N THR A 128 1.84 -7.43 4.54
CA THR A 128 2.54 -8.45 3.75
C THR A 128 1.62 -9.65 3.49
N ASP A 129 0.88 -10.10 4.51
CA ASP A 129 -0.11 -11.18 4.37
C ASP A 129 -1.18 -10.84 3.33
N ASN A 130 -1.74 -9.63 3.42
CA ASN A 130 -2.69 -9.11 2.44
C ASN A 130 -2.12 -9.11 1.02
N GLY A 131 -0.83 -8.83 0.87
CA GLY A 131 -0.12 -8.90 -0.42
C GLY A 131 -0.15 -10.31 -1.00
N PHE A 132 0.14 -11.34 -0.21
CA PHE A 132 0.05 -12.74 -0.64
C PHE A 132 -1.39 -13.16 -0.94
N THR A 133 -2.35 -12.78 -0.10
CA THR A 133 -3.77 -13.06 -0.33
C THR A 133 -4.27 -12.43 -1.64
N LEU A 134 -3.85 -11.20 -1.94
CA LEU A 134 -4.19 -10.53 -3.19
C LEU A 134 -3.57 -11.23 -4.40
N LEU A 135 -2.33 -11.71 -4.28
CA LEU A 135 -1.66 -12.47 -5.36
C LEU A 135 -2.32 -13.83 -5.59
N ASP A 136 -2.66 -14.56 -4.53
CA ASP A 136 -3.42 -15.82 -4.61
C ASP A 136 -4.76 -15.61 -5.32
N SER A 137 -5.52 -14.61 -4.87
CA SER A 137 -6.83 -14.29 -5.44
C SER A 137 -6.77 -13.94 -6.93
N ASN A 138 -5.75 -13.16 -7.33
CA ASN A 138 -5.57 -12.74 -8.72
C ASN A 138 -5.01 -13.82 -9.63
N LYS A 139 -4.09 -14.66 -9.14
CA LYS A 139 -3.44 -15.71 -9.95
C LYS A 139 -4.28 -16.97 -10.02
N ASN A 140 -4.84 -17.41 -8.90
CA ASN A 140 -5.72 -18.58 -8.85
C ASN A 140 -6.63 -18.55 -7.60
N PRO A 141 -7.89 -18.10 -7.71
CA PRO A 141 -8.78 -18.00 -6.54
C PRO A 141 -9.17 -19.35 -5.93
N LYS A 142 -8.87 -20.47 -6.60
CA LYS A 142 -9.18 -21.83 -6.11
C LYS A 142 -8.00 -22.50 -5.41
N LYS A 143 -6.82 -21.87 -5.38
CA LYS A 143 -5.60 -22.45 -4.80
C LYS A 143 -4.77 -21.38 -4.11
N THR A 144 -4.44 -21.63 -2.84
CA THR A 144 -3.43 -20.86 -2.11
C THR A 144 -2.03 -21.22 -2.64
N LEU A 145 -1.41 -20.33 -3.42
CA LEU A 145 -0.07 -20.51 -3.96
C LEU A 145 0.99 -20.22 -2.89
N TYR A 146 0.74 -19.25 -2.01
CA TYR A 146 1.67 -18.81 -0.96
C TYR A 146 1.33 -19.42 0.42
N ARG A 147 0.95 -20.70 0.45
CA ARG A 147 0.47 -21.37 1.68
C ARG A 147 1.52 -21.38 2.78
N ASP A 148 2.77 -21.64 2.43
CA ASP A 148 3.86 -21.76 3.39
C ASP A 148 4.21 -20.38 3.96
N GLU A 149 4.16 -19.34 3.13
CA GLU A 149 4.35 -17.95 3.54
C GLU A 149 3.26 -17.48 4.49
N HIS A 150 1.98 -17.81 4.22
CA HIS A 150 0.88 -17.52 5.14
C HIS A 150 1.07 -18.21 6.50
N LEU A 151 1.47 -19.49 6.50
CA LEU A 151 1.74 -20.22 7.74
C LEU A 151 2.92 -19.59 8.51
N GLU A 152 3.99 -19.23 7.81
CA GLU A 152 5.14 -18.58 8.43
C GLU A 152 4.76 -17.19 8.99
N ILE A 153 3.93 -16.42 8.29
CA ILE A 153 3.39 -15.15 8.79
C ILE A 153 2.65 -15.34 10.11
N GLN A 154 1.81 -16.38 10.24
CA GLN A 154 1.15 -16.68 11.51
C GLN A 154 2.16 -16.95 12.63
N GLN A 155 3.24 -17.66 12.33
CA GLN A 155 4.33 -17.91 13.29
C GLN A 155 5.07 -16.62 13.65
N LEU A 156 5.29 -15.71 12.70
CA LEU A 156 5.91 -14.40 12.94
C LEU A 156 5.03 -13.52 13.83
N ILE A 157 3.72 -13.48 13.59
CA ILE A 157 2.76 -12.78 14.47
C ILE A 157 2.86 -13.31 15.89
N ASN A 158 2.77 -14.64 16.05
CA ASN A 158 2.91 -15.29 17.36
C ASN A 158 4.24 -14.93 18.03
N ARG A 159 5.34 -14.92 17.27
CA ARG A 159 6.67 -14.57 17.77
C ARG A 159 6.73 -13.12 18.29
N VAL A 160 6.11 -12.17 17.58
CA VAL A 160 6.00 -10.79 18.05
C VAL A 160 5.20 -10.72 19.36
N PHE A 161 4.09 -11.45 19.46
CA PHE A 161 3.32 -11.50 20.72
C PHE A 161 4.11 -12.12 21.86
N SER A 162 4.87 -13.18 21.62
CA SER A 162 5.74 -13.76 22.64
C SER A 162 6.80 -12.77 23.13
N ILE A 163 7.39 -11.96 22.24
CA ILE A 163 8.35 -10.90 22.64
C ILE A 163 7.67 -9.87 23.54
N ILE A 164 6.48 -9.40 23.18
CA ILE A 164 5.72 -8.42 23.98
C ILE A 164 5.27 -9.01 25.32
N HIS A 165 4.87 -10.28 25.34
CA HIS A 165 4.37 -10.94 26.54
C HIS A 165 5.46 -11.18 27.58
N ASN A 166 6.67 -11.50 27.13
CA ASN A 166 7.80 -11.77 28.00
C ASN A 166 8.58 -10.50 28.41
N ASP A 167 8.13 -9.31 27.98
CA ASP A 167 8.78 -8.05 28.32
C ASP A 167 8.38 -7.56 29.72
N LYS A 168 9.33 -6.99 30.46
CA LYS A 168 9.08 -6.46 31.82
C LYS A 168 8.01 -5.36 31.87
N ASP A 169 7.82 -4.64 30.77
CA ASP A 169 6.88 -3.52 30.65
C ASP A 169 5.54 -3.97 30.02
N HIS A 170 5.29 -5.30 29.97
CA HIS A 170 4.13 -5.94 29.33
C HIS A 170 2.80 -5.25 29.64
N ASP A 171 2.49 -5.08 30.92
CA ASP A 171 1.19 -4.56 31.38
C ASP A 171 0.89 -3.15 30.87
N THR A 172 1.93 -2.37 30.55
CA THR A 172 1.79 -1.03 29.97
C THR A 172 1.73 -1.07 28.44
N ILE A 173 2.58 -1.89 27.83
CA ILE A 173 2.78 -1.93 26.38
C ILE A 173 1.64 -2.64 25.68
N TYR A 174 1.23 -3.81 26.19
CA TYR A 174 0.29 -4.69 25.52
C TYR A 174 -1.09 -4.05 25.26
N PRO A 175 -1.76 -3.42 26.24
CA PRO A 175 -3.05 -2.77 25.99
C PRO A 175 -2.95 -1.66 24.94
N THR A 176 -1.84 -0.92 24.92
CA THR A 176 -1.60 0.17 23.97
C THR A 176 -1.43 -0.35 22.55
N ILE A 177 -0.69 -1.46 22.37
CA ILE A 177 -0.55 -2.13 21.07
C ILE A 177 -1.89 -2.70 20.63
N MET A 178 -2.65 -3.35 21.52
CA MET A 178 -3.97 -3.92 21.20
C MET A 178 -4.96 -2.83 20.76
N SER A 179 -4.96 -1.69 21.47
CA SER A 179 -5.78 -0.54 21.10
C SER A 179 -5.45 -0.04 19.68
N TYR A 180 -4.17 0.08 19.34
CA TYR A 180 -3.78 0.45 17.98
C TYR A 180 -4.18 -0.61 16.95
N LEU A 181 -3.94 -1.89 17.22
CA LEU A 181 -4.31 -2.98 16.31
C LEU A 181 -5.82 -3.08 16.08
N SER A 182 -6.64 -2.77 17.08
CA SER A 182 -8.10 -2.78 16.96
C SER A 182 -8.61 -1.87 15.83
N THR A 183 -7.87 -0.81 15.48
CA THR A 183 -8.20 0.07 14.35
C THR A 183 -8.06 -0.61 12.99
N SER A 184 -7.26 -1.67 12.91
CA SER A 184 -7.00 -2.46 11.71
C SER A 184 -7.82 -3.76 11.67
N MET A 185 -8.61 -4.03 12.72
CA MET A 185 -9.49 -5.19 12.77
C MET A 185 -10.78 -4.94 12.00
N PRO A 186 -11.45 -6.00 11.49
CA PRO A 186 -12.74 -5.86 10.85
C PRO A 186 -13.72 -5.09 11.72
N LYS A 187 -14.30 -4.03 11.17
CA LYS A 187 -15.43 -3.31 11.77
C LYS A 187 -16.72 -3.98 11.33
N ASN A 188 -17.79 -3.79 12.10
CA ASN A 188 -19.11 -4.20 11.66
C ASN A 188 -19.39 -3.55 10.29
N TYR A 189 -19.72 -4.38 9.31
CA TYR A 189 -20.07 -3.89 7.99
C TYR A 189 -21.35 -3.06 8.11
N GLN A 190 -21.22 -1.76 7.90
CA GLN A 190 -22.34 -0.85 7.70
C GLN A 190 -22.46 -0.67 6.19
N GLU A 191 -23.64 -0.93 5.64
CA GLU A 191 -23.94 -0.61 4.24
C GLU A 191 -23.72 0.89 4.04
N LEU A 192 -23.04 1.25 2.94
CA LEU A 192 -22.91 2.64 2.55
C LEU A 192 -24.30 3.14 2.13
N GLU A 193 -24.90 4.04 2.90
CA GLU A 193 -26.12 4.78 2.53
C GLU A 193 -25.88 5.70 1.32
#